data_AF-A0A960VWK7-F1
#
_entry.id   AF-A0A960VWK7-F1
#
_cell.length_a   1.000
_cell.length_b   1.000
_cell.length_c   1.000
_cell.angle_alpha   90.00
_cell.angle_beta   90.00
_cell.angle_gamma   90.00
#
_symmetry.space_group_name_H-M   'P 1'
#
loop_
_entity.id
_entity.type
_entity.pdbx_description
1 polymer ?
#
loop_
_entity_poly.entity_id
_entity_poly.type
_entity_poly.pdbx_seq_one_letter_code
_entity_poly.pdbx_strand_id
1 'polypeptide(L)'
;MHRVILLLLLFYHCQNSDDLYYSVSEANALLYKTFTAKDLGCSYAHEIPILMVVGDSRKDEVDKCVDAITIKDCASWKVNDPTPSECKSISYRLNF
;
A
#
# COMPACT_ATOMS: atom_id res chain seq x y z
N MET A 1 22.03 37.25 -5.27
CA MET A 1 21.80 36.18 -6.28
C MET A 1 22.34 34.81 -5.88
N HIS A 2 23.40 34.70 -5.05
CA HIS A 2 23.94 33.40 -4.60
C HIS A 2 23.02 32.60 -3.65
N ARG A 3 22.18 33.28 -2.86
CA ARG A 3 21.26 32.62 -1.89
C ARG A 3 20.09 31.89 -2.56
N VAL A 4 19.69 32.29 -3.77
CA VAL A 4 18.57 31.66 -4.51
C VAL A 4 19.03 30.35 -5.16
N ILE A 5 20.29 30.30 -5.61
CA ILE A 5 20.89 29.10 -6.22
C ILE A 5 21.03 27.97 -5.18
N LEU A 6 21.34 28.31 -3.92
CA LEU A 6 21.46 27.33 -2.83
C LEU A 6 20.12 26.66 -2.48
N LEU A 7 19.01 27.38 -2.63
CA LEU A 7 17.65 26.86 -2.40
C LEU A 7 17.19 25.91 -3.51
N LEU A 8 17.61 26.14 -4.75
CA LEU A 8 17.26 25.28 -5.89
C LEU A 8 18.02 23.94 -5.87
N LEU A 9 19.21 23.89 -5.27
CA LEU A 9 20.00 22.67 -5.11
C LEU A 9 19.43 21.70 -4.06
N LEU A 10 18.60 22.19 -3.12
CA LEU A 10 17.94 21.36 -2.11
C LEU A 10 16.74 20.56 -2.67
N PHE A 11 16.21 20.93 -3.83
CA PHE A 11 15.12 20.22 -4.50
C PHE A 11 15.62 19.17 -5.51
N TYR A 12 16.93 19.00 -5.64
CA TYR A 12 17.56 18.04 -6.56
C TYR A 12 17.95 16.72 -5.87
N HIS A 13 17.26 16.32 -4.80
CA HIS A 13 17.31 14.93 -4.38
C HIS A 13 16.52 14.12 -5.43
N CYS A 14 17.23 13.64 -6.45
CA CYS A 14 16.77 12.52 -7.27
C CYS A 14 16.48 11.38 -6.29
N GLN A 15 15.23 11.25 -5.84
CA GLN A 15 14.78 10.03 -5.18
C GLN A 15 15.08 8.91 -6.17
N ASN A 16 15.86 7.93 -5.74
CA ASN A 16 15.96 6.69 -6.49
C ASN A 16 14.53 6.18 -6.65
N SER A 17 14.15 5.86 -7.89
CA SER A 17 12.80 5.40 -8.17
C SER A 17 12.41 4.24 -7.27
N ASP A 18 13.38 3.43 -6.84
CA ASP A 18 13.17 2.25 -6.01
C ASP A 18 12.75 2.58 -4.57
N ASP A 19 13.07 3.78 -4.05
CA ASP A 19 12.61 4.21 -2.74
C ASP A 19 11.09 4.50 -2.72
N LEU A 20 10.48 4.65 -3.89
CA LEU A 20 9.05 4.92 -4.06
C LEU A 20 8.20 3.65 -4.16
N TYR A 21 8.81 2.47 -4.21
CA TYR A 21 8.09 1.21 -4.37
C TYR A 21 8.35 0.28 -3.17
N TYR A 22 7.33 -0.48 -2.80
CA TYR A 22 7.51 -1.70 -2.05
C TYR A 22 7.81 -2.83 -3.03
N SER A 23 8.73 -3.71 -2.65
CA SER A 23 8.88 -5.00 -3.33
C SER A 23 7.61 -5.83 -3.19
N VAL A 24 7.44 -6.83 -4.06
CA VAL A 24 6.31 -7.79 -4.00
C VAL A 24 6.14 -8.38 -2.59
N SER A 25 7.25 -8.79 -1.97
CA SER A 25 7.24 -9.40 -0.64
C SER A 25 6.78 -8.42 0.44
N GLU A 26 7.34 -7.19 0.43
CA GLU A 26 7.01 -6.16 1.42
C GLU A 26 5.54 -5.73 1.32
N ALA A 27 5.05 -5.48 0.10
CA ALA A 27 3.68 -5.07 -0.12
C ALA A 27 2.69 -6.15 0.31
N ASN A 28 2.89 -7.41 -0.10
CA ASN A 28 2.02 -8.51 0.30
C ASN A 28 2.05 -8.76 1.81
N ALA A 29 3.22 -8.70 2.45
CA ALA A 29 3.33 -8.87 3.90
C ALA A 29 2.57 -7.78 4.67
N LEU A 30 2.69 -6.52 4.22
CA LEU A 30 1.97 -5.40 4.82
C LEU A 30 0.45 -5.55 4.65
N LEU A 31 -0.02 -5.82 3.43
CA LEU A 31 -1.44 -5.98 3.14
C LEU A 31 -2.06 -7.17 3.89
N TYR A 32 -1.37 -8.32 3.92
CA TYR A 32 -1.81 -9.50 4.66
C TYR A 32 -1.92 -9.21 6.16
N LYS A 33 -0.92 -8.55 6.74
CA LYS A 33 -0.94 -8.15 8.16
C LYS A 33 -2.11 -7.23 8.46
N THR A 34 -2.35 -6.23 7.61
CA THR A 34 -3.45 -5.27 7.79
C THR A 34 -4.82 -5.94 7.68
N PHE A 35 -5.02 -6.79 6.67
CA PHE A 35 -6.25 -7.59 6.53
C PHE A 35 -6.50 -8.48 7.75
N THR A 36 -5.48 -9.22 8.19
CA THR A 36 -5.57 -10.12 9.35
C THR A 36 -5.88 -9.33 10.62
N ALA A 37 -5.23 -8.18 10.84
CA ALA A 37 -5.52 -7.31 11.98
C ALA A 37 -6.96 -6.79 11.94
N LYS A 38 -7.48 -6.48 10.75
CA LYS A 38 -8.86 -6.01 10.58
C LYS A 38 -9.88 -7.11 10.88
N ASP A 39 -9.63 -8.32 10.38
CA ASP A 39 -10.41 -9.52 10.68
C ASP A 39 -10.52 -9.78 12.18
N LEU A 40 -9.38 -9.79 12.87
CA LEU A 40 -9.33 -9.92 14.32
C LEU A 40 -10.12 -8.81 15.02
N GLY A 41 -9.91 -7.55 14.60
CA GLY A 41 -10.60 -6.40 15.17
C GLY A 41 -12.12 -6.44 14.98
N CYS A 42 -12.60 -7.00 13.87
CA CYS A 42 -14.02 -7.16 13.58
C CYS A 42 -14.61 -8.49 14.03
N SER A 43 -13.81 -9.39 14.63
CA SER A 43 -14.22 -10.75 15.00
C SER A 43 -14.85 -11.50 13.82
N TYR A 44 -14.15 -11.46 12.68
CA TYR A 44 -14.51 -12.15 11.45
C TYR A 44 -13.26 -12.73 10.81
N ALA A 45 -13.41 -13.75 9.96
CA ALA A 45 -12.27 -14.35 9.26
C ALA A 45 -12.64 -14.51 7.78
N HIS A 46 -11.95 -13.78 6.93
CA HIS A 46 -12.01 -13.95 5.49
C HIS A 46 -10.93 -14.93 5.03
N GLU A 47 -11.19 -15.60 3.91
CA GLU A 47 -10.12 -16.26 3.17
C GLU A 47 -9.28 -15.19 2.47
N ILE A 48 -8.10 -14.91 3.02
CA ILE A 48 -7.18 -13.91 2.47
C ILE A 48 -6.32 -14.59 1.39
N PRO A 49 -6.37 -14.14 0.12
CA PRO A 49 -5.51 -14.69 -0.93
C PRO A 49 -4.04 -14.44 -0.60
N ILE A 50 -3.20 -15.44 -0.87
CA ILE A 50 -1.77 -15.46 -0.53
C ILE A 50 -0.99 -14.35 -1.27
N LEU A 51 -1.51 -13.85 -2.40
CA LEU A 51 -0.93 -12.79 -3.22
C LEU A 51 -2.01 -11.77 -3.60
N MET A 52 -1.91 -10.57 -3.04
CA MET A 52 -2.74 -9.41 -3.41
C MET A 52 -2.08 -8.55 -4.49
N VAL A 53 -0.75 -8.55 -4.57
CA VAL A 53 0.01 -7.82 -5.60
C VAL A 53 1.08 -8.73 -6.22
N VAL A 54 1.34 -8.55 -7.51
CA VAL A 54 2.20 -9.45 -8.32
C VAL A 54 3.51 -8.80 -8.78
N GLY A 55 3.72 -7.52 -8.50
CA GLY A 55 4.92 -6.76 -8.87
C GLY A 55 5.23 -5.66 -7.86
N ASP A 56 6.35 -4.98 -8.05
CA ASP A 56 6.74 -3.84 -7.22
C ASP A 56 5.67 -2.76 -7.33
N SER A 57 5.15 -2.34 -6.19
CA SER A 57 3.97 -1.48 -6.09
C SER A 57 4.33 -0.14 -5.47
N ARG A 58 3.76 0.96 -5.96
CA ARG A 58 4.08 2.29 -5.40
C ARG A 58 3.64 2.36 -3.94
N LYS A 59 4.51 2.85 -3.07
CA LYS A 59 4.26 2.91 -1.61
C LYS A 59 2.98 3.67 -1.29
N ASP A 60 2.75 4.81 -1.92
CA ASP A 60 1.55 5.63 -1.70
C ASP A 60 0.24 4.93 -2.10
N GLU A 61 0.25 4.01 -3.06
CA GLU A 61 -0.93 3.23 -3.43
C GLU A 61 -1.19 2.09 -2.44
N VAL A 62 -0.12 1.41 -2.00
CA VAL A 62 -0.21 0.38 -0.96
C VAL A 62 -0.66 0.99 0.36
N ASP A 63 -0.12 2.15 0.75
CA ASP A 63 -0.47 2.86 1.98
C ASP A 63 -1.93 3.32 1.95
N LYS A 64 -2.43 3.83 0.82
CA LYS A 64 -3.86 4.16 0.65
C LYS A 64 -4.76 2.94 0.85
N CYS A 65 -4.37 1.78 0.33
CA CYS A 65 -5.09 0.54 0.58
C CYS A 65 -5.09 0.16 2.07
N VAL A 66 -3.93 0.26 2.74
CA VAL A 66 -3.82 0.01 4.20
C VAL A 66 -4.74 0.92 4.99
N ASP A 67 -4.76 2.21 4.68
CA ASP A 67 -5.64 3.18 5.32
C ASP A 67 -7.10 2.84 5.07
N ALA A 68 -7.47 2.54 3.82
CA ALA A 68 -8.84 2.16 3.46
C ALA A 68 -9.33 0.92 4.21
N ILE A 69 -8.48 -0.10 4.40
CA ILE A 69 -8.80 -1.27 5.23
C ILE A 69 -8.99 -0.86 6.70
N THR A 70 -8.06 -0.06 7.22
CA THR A 70 -8.05 0.36 8.62
C THR A 70 -9.33 1.10 9.00
N ILE A 71 -9.75 2.08 8.19
CA ILE A 71 -10.89 2.95 8.49
C ILE A 71 -12.26 2.32 8.21
N LYS A 72 -12.33 1.27 7.37
CA LYS A 72 -13.60 0.62 6.99
C LYS A 72 -14.31 0.06 8.22
N ASP A 73 -15.58 0.34 8.42
CA ASP A 73 -16.29 -0.15 9.61
C ASP A 73 -16.55 -1.66 9.56
N CYS A 74 -16.81 -2.28 10.71
CA CYS A 74 -16.99 -3.73 10.78
C CYS A 74 -18.29 -4.24 10.15
N ALA A 75 -19.33 -3.42 9.98
CA ALA A 75 -20.53 -3.85 9.27
C ALA A 75 -20.24 -3.96 7.77
N SER A 76 -19.54 -2.98 7.21
CA SER A 76 -19.07 -2.99 5.82
C SER A 76 -17.94 -4.00 5.57
N TRP A 77 -17.20 -4.39 6.61
CA TRP A 77 -16.13 -5.39 6.52
C TRP A 77 -16.64 -6.83 6.47
N LYS A 78 -17.78 -7.15 7.10
CA LYS A 78 -18.29 -8.53 7.20
C LYS A 78 -19.11 -8.95 5.97
N VAL A 79 -18.47 -8.95 4.82
CA VAL A 79 -19.05 -9.34 3.52
C VAL A 79 -18.09 -10.25 2.77
N ASN A 80 -18.57 -11.01 1.77
CA ASN A 80 -17.73 -12.01 1.09
C ASN A 80 -16.43 -11.44 0.51
N ASP A 81 -16.48 -10.25 -0.10
CA ASP A 81 -15.29 -9.53 -0.58
C ASP A 81 -15.24 -8.13 0.09
N PRO A 82 -14.48 -7.98 1.18
CA PRO A 82 -14.38 -6.70 1.88
C PRO A 82 -13.34 -5.76 1.25
N THR A 83 -12.63 -6.18 0.20
CA THR A 83 -11.47 -5.49 -0.37
C THR A 83 -11.84 -4.09 -0.86
N PRO A 84 -11.27 -3.02 -0.28
CA PRO A 84 -11.48 -1.65 -0.75
C PRO A 84 -11.05 -1.45 -2.21
N SER A 85 -11.65 -0.47 -2.89
CA SER A 85 -11.32 -0.12 -4.28
C SER A 85 -9.85 0.27 -4.45
N GLU A 86 -9.29 0.95 -3.46
CA GLU A 86 -7.91 1.41 -3.38
C GLU A 86 -6.94 0.23 -3.52
N CYS A 87 -7.26 -0.88 -2.85
CA CYS A 87 -6.48 -2.13 -2.92
C CYS A 87 -6.55 -2.80 -4.28
N LYS A 88 -7.70 -2.71 -4.96
CA LYS A 88 -7.91 -3.26 -6.32
C LYS A 88 -7.24 -2.42 -7.40
N SER A 89 -6.92 -1.16 -7.09
CA SER A 89 -6.31 -0.20 -8.02
C SER A 89 -4.79 -0.11 -7.94
N ILE A 90 -4.14 -0.92 -7.09
CA ILE A 90 -2.68 -0.89 -6.93
C ILE A 90 -2.03 -1.26 -8.26
N SER A 91 -1.28 -0.32 -8.81
CA SER A 91 -0.47 -0.51 -10.01
C SER A 91 0.86 -1.16 -9.63
N TYR A 92 1.36 -2.01 -10.51
CA TYR A 92 2.62 -2.71 -10.30
C TYR A 92 3.51 -2.67 -11.53
N ARG A 93 4.82 -2.77 -11.30
CA ARG A 93 5.83 -3.05 -12.32
C ARG A 93 6.44 -4.42 -12.09
N LEU A 94 6.70 -5.15 -13.17
CA LEU A 94 7.42 -6.41 -13.11
C LEU A 94 8.91 -6.10 -13.28
N ASN A 95 9.70 -6.37 -12.24
CA ASN A 95 11.15 -6.30 -12.29
C ASN A 95 11.67 -7.75 -12.37
N PHE A 96 12.09 -8.16 -13.57
CA PHE A 96 12.72 -9.47 -13.84
C PHE A 96 14.21 -9.29 -14.08
#